data_AF-A0A8I0U824-F1
#
_entry.id   AF-A0A8I0U824-F1
#
_cell.length_a   1.000
_cell.length_b   1.000
_cell.length_c   1.000
_cell.angle_alpha   90.00
_cell.angle_beta   90.00
_cell.angle_gamma   90.00
#
_symmetry.space_group_name_H-M   'P 1'
#
loop_
_entity.id
_entity.type
_entity.pdbx_description
1 polymer ?
#
loop_
_entity_poly.entity_id
_entity_poly.type
_entity_poly.pdbx_seq_one_letter_code
_entity_poly.pdbx_strand_id
1 'polypeptide(L)' 'MQAGRLRHRVTFQRAERVILPSGQRENQWLPVAVTWAEIRPVSGRELLTAGAEMSEITVRVWMRYRPDIHPACRMVYRG' A
#
# COMPACT_ATOMS: atom_id res chain seq x y z
N MET A 1 -22.65 -6.36 -16.89
CA MET A 1 -21.67 -5.25 -16.98
C MET A 1 -20.69 -5.41 -15.81
N GLN A 2 -19.50 -5.98 -16.03
CA GLN A 2 -18.48 -6.05 -14.96
C GLN A 2 -17.82 -4.67 -14.89
N ALA A 3 -18.04 -3.93 -13.80
CA ALA A 3 -17.18 -2.79 -13.47
C ALA A 3 -15.72 -3.28 -13.55
N GLY A 4 -14.86 -2.54 -14.25
CA GLY A 4 -13.49 -2.96 -14.55
C GLY A 4 -12.76 -3.49 -13.32
N ARG A 5 -11.95 -4.53 -13.48
CA ARG A 5 -11.25 -5.24 -12.39
C ARG A 5 -10.48 -4.29 -11.44
N LEU A 6 -9.91 -3.21 -11.99
CA LEU A 6 -9.17 -2.18 -11.26
C LEU A 6 -10.12 -1.08 -10.75
N ARG A 7 -10.85 -1.36 -9.67
CA ARG A 7 -11.88 -0.44 -9.11
C ARG A 7 -11.51 0.24 -7.80
N HIS A 8 -10.34 -0.06 -7.23
CA HIS A 8 -9.92 0.49 -5.95
C HIS A 8 -8.85 1.57 -6.18
N ARG A 9 -9.07 2.79 -5.70
CA ARG A 9 -8.08 3.86 -5.75
C ARG A 9 -7.09 3.70 -4.59
N VAL A 10 -5.82 3.55 -4.90
CA VAL A 10 -4.73 3.35 -3.93
C VAL A 10 -3.64 4.39 -4.13
N THR A 11 -2.97 4.76 -3.03
CA THR A 11 -1.83 5.67 -3.02
C THR A 11 -0.59 4.92 -2.57
N PHE A 12 0.45 4.90 -3.38
CA PHE A 12 1.75 4.38 -2.99
C PHE A 12 2.60 5.52 -2.42
N GLN A 13 3.27 5.27 -1.31
CA GLN A 13 4.19 6.19 -0.67
C GLN A 13 5.56 5.56 -0.51
N ARG A 14 6.62 6.34 -0.66
CA ARG A 14 8.00 5.94 -0.45
C ARG A 14 8.54 6.64 0.79
N ALA A 15 9.32 5.91 1.59
CA ALA A 15 10.06 6.50 2.70
C ALA A 15 11.22 7.32 2.15
N GLU A 16 11.28 8.60 2.53
CA GLU A 16 12.30 9.54 2.12
C GLU A 16 12.84 10.29 3.33
N ARG A 17 14.15 10.52 3.35
CA ARG A 17 14.79 11.32 4.38
C ARG A 17 14.72 12.78 3.98
N VAL A 18 13.88 13.53 4.67
CA VAL A 18 13.71 14.96 4.47
C VAL A 18 14.53 15.71 5.52
N ILE A 19 15.21 16.77 5.09
CA ILE A 19 15.90 17.69 6.00
C ILE A 19 14.90 18.81 6.32
N LEU A 20 14.56 18.94 7.59
CA LEU A 20 13.69 20.00 8.06
C LEU A 20 14.43 21.36 8.07
N PRO A 21 13.70 22.49 8.07
CA PRO A 21 14.32 23.81 8.21
C PRO A 21 15.20 23.95 9.46
N SER A 22 14.95 23.13 10.49
CA SER A 22 15.78 23.04 11.71
C SER A 22 17.12 22.32 11.52
N GLY A 23 17.40 21.76 10.33
CA GLY A 23 18.58 20.94 10.03
C GLY A 23 18.46 19.47 10.47
N GLN A 24 17.35 19.09 11.12
CA GLN A 24 17.09 17.71 11.54
C GLN A 24 16.69 16.83 10.34
N ARG A 25 17.08 15.56 10.38
CA ARG A 25 16.69 14.55 9.38
C ARG A 25 15.50 13.76 9.89
N GLU A 26 14.43 13.72 9.11
CA GLU A 26 13.22 12.96 9.43
C GLU A 26 12.86 12.00 8.30
N ASN A 27 12.38 10.80 8.65
CA ASN A 27 11.84 9.85 7.69
C ASN A 27 10.37 10.19 7.44
N GLN A 28 10.05 10.66 6.25
CA GLN A 28 8.68 10.96 5.84
C GLN A 28 8.23 10.03 4.71
N TRP A 29 6.93 9.75 4.67
CA TRP A 29 6.33 8.94 3.62
C TRP A 29 5.70 9.85 2.58
N LEU A 30 6.38 9.98 1.44
CA LEU A 30 5.95 10.88 0.36
C LEU A 30 5.16 10.10 -0.69
N PRO A 31 4.08 10.66 -1.25
CA PRO A 31 3.31 10.01 -2.30
C PRO A 31 4.13 9.88 -3.58
N VAL A 32 4.19 8.66 -4.11
CA VAL A 32 4.83 8.34 -5.40
C VAL A 32 3.78 8.33 -6.50
N ALA A 33 2.67 7.64 -6.27
CA ALA A 33 1.68 7.38 -7.30
C ALA A 33 0.29 7.17 -6.71
N VAL A 34 -0.72 7.69 -7.40
CA VAL A 34 -2.13 7.33 -7.17
C VAL A 34 -2.60 6.54 -8.38
N THR A 35 -3.14 5.34 -8.16
CA THR A 35 -3.55 4.44 -9.24
C THR A 35 -4.79 3.63 -8.87
N TRP A 36 -5.42 3.05 -9.89
CA TRP A 36 -6.45 2.05 -9.73
C TRP A 36 -5.84 0.64 -9.61
N ALA A 37 -6.38 -0.15 -8.69
CA ALA A 37 -5.95 -1.50 -8.38
C ALA A 37 -7.16 -2.43 -8.11
N GLU A 38 -6.94 -3.73 -8.27
CA GLU A 38 -7.81 -4.79 -7.75
C GLU A 38 -7.22 -5.28 -6.44
N ILE A 39 -8.00 -5.30 -5.36
CA ILE A 39 -7.57 -5.79 -4.04
C ILE A 39 -8.44 -6.99 -3.70
N ARG A 40 -7.84 -8.14 -3.40
CA ARG A 40 -8.55 -9.31 -2.88
C ARG A 40 -7.80 -9.91 -1.68
N PRO A 41 -8.50 -10.34 -0.62
CA PRO A 41 -7.88 -11.10 0.45
C PRO A 41 -7.37 -12.45 -0.07
N VAL A 42 -6.27 -12.94 0.51
CA VAL A 42 -5.83 -14.32 0.32
C VAL A 42 -6.70 -15.21 1.20
N SER A 43 -7.26 -16.29 0.65
CA SER A 43 -8.20 -17.17 1.36
C SER A 43 -7.59 -17.76 2.64
N GLY A 44 -8.40 -17.83 3.70
CA GLY A 44 -8.01 -18.04 5.10
C GLY A 44 -7.50 -19.43 5.52
N ARG A 45 -6.68 -20.11 4.71
CA ARG A 45 -5.94 -21.29 5.21
C ARG A 45 -4.65 -20.92 5.95
N GLU A 46 -4.27 -19.65 5.95
CA GLU A 46 -3.03 -19.15 6.60
C GLU A 46 -3.31 -18.22 7.80
N LEU A 47 -4.56 -17.98 8.17
CA LEU A 47 -4.97 -17.05 9.24
C LEU A 47 -5.37 -17.76 10.55
N LEU A 48 -4.56 -18.71 11.02
CA LEU A 48 -4.73 -19.31 12.36
C LEU A 48 -3.73 -18.76 13.39
N THR A 49 -3.00 -17.69 13.08
CA THR A 49 -1.92 -17.19 13.97
C THR A 49 -1.88 -15.66 14.03
N ALA A 50 -2.92 -15.00 14.54
CA ALA A 50 -2.82 -13.59 14.93
C ALA A 50 -3.95 -13.17 15.88
N GLY A 51 -3.82 -13.54 17.15
CA GLY A 51 -4.69 -13.08 18.24
C GLY A 51 -4.27 -11.71 18.78
N ALA A 52 -4.21 -10.70 17.92
CA ALA A 52 -3.98 -9.31 18.33
C ALA A 52 -4.96 -8.38 17.59
N GLU A 53 -5.39 -7.32 18.27
CA GLU A 53 -6.54 -6.45 18.00
C GLU A 53 -6.45 -5.58 16.71
N MET A 54 -5.65 -5.97 15.73
CA MET A 54 -5.70 -5.51 14.35
C MET A 54 -5.48 -6.73 13.47
N SER A 55 -6.54 -7.19 12.79
CA SER A 55 -6.47 -8.37 11.92
C SER A 55 -5.45 -8.11 10.80
N GLU A 56 -4.24 -8.66 10.94
CA GLU A 56 -3.25 -8.69 9.86
C GLU A 56 -3.77 -9.61 8.75
N ILE A 57 -4.49 -9.04 7.78
CA ILE A 57 -5.03 -9.77 6.63
C ILE A 57 -4.03 -9.65 5.49
N THR A 58 -3.56 -10.79 4.99
CA THR A 58 -2.78 -10.81 3.75
C THR A 58 -3.71 -10.56 2.56
N VAL A 59 -3.42 -9.51 1.79
CA VAL A 59 -4.15 -9.16 0.58
C VAL A 59 -3.26 -9.26 -0.66
N ARG A 60 -3.82 -9.74 -1.76
CA ARG A 60 -3.23 -9.64 -3.09
C ARG A 60 -3.76 -8.41 -3.80
N VAL A 61 -2.84 -7.64 -4.38
CA VAL A 61 -3.15 -6.41 -5.10
C VAL A 61 -2.66 -6.55 -6.53
N TRP A 62 -3.55 -6.37 -7.50
CA TRP A 62 -3.20 -6.30 -8.92
C TRP A 62 -3.34 -4.87 -9.40
N MET A 63 -2.34 -4.40 -10.16
CA MET A 63 -2.38 -3.10 -10.81
C MET A 63 -1.65 -3.18 -12.15
N ARG A 64 -1.76 -2.10 -12.94
CA ARG A 64 -0.91 -1.96 -14.14
C ARG A 64 0.54 -1.84 -13.70
N TYR A 65 1.45 -2.43 -14.48
CA TYR A 65 2.88 -2.34 -14.21
C TYR A 65 3.35 -0.88 -14.13
N ARG A 66 4.22 -0.61 -13.17
CA ARG A 66 4.81 0.70 -12.95
C ARG A 66 6.22 0.53 -12.38
N PRO A 67 7.26 1.08 -13.01
CA PRO A 67 8.66 0.89 -12.60
C PRO A 67 9.05 1.73 -11.37
N ASP A 68 8.25 2.74 -11.03
CA ASP A 68 8.41 3.66 -9.90
C ASP A 68 7.96 3.06 -8.55
N ILE A 69 7.32 1.88 -8.55
CA ILE A 69 6.85 1.20 -7.33
C ILE A 69 7.84 0.11 -6.93
N HIS A 70 8.39 0.24 -5.72
CA HIS A 70 9.37 -0.69 -5.15
C HIS A 70 8.78 -1.42 -3.92
N PRO A 71 9.28 -2.62 -3.54
CA PRO A 71 8.92 -3.28 -2.28
C PRO A 71 9.09 -2.44 -1.00
N ALA A 72 9.87 -1.35 -1.05
CA ALA A 72 10.06 -0.42 0.05
C ALA A 72 8.93 0.63 0.16
N CYS A 73 8.05 0.70 -0.84
CA CYS A 73 6.88 1.56 -0.82
C CYS A 73 5.80 0.93 0.06
N ARG A 74 5.03 1.77 0.76
CA ARG A 74 3.79 1.37 1.42
C ARG A 74 2.59 1.75 0.55
N MET A 75 1.55 0.93 0.58
CA MET A 75 0.28 1.21 -0.08
C MET A 75 -0.74 1.70 0.95
N VAL A 76 -1.41 2.81 0.65
CA VAL A 76 -2.51 3.36 1.43
C VAL A 76 -3.80 3.17 0.64
N TYR A 77 -4.78 2.53 1.28
CA TYR A 77 -6.11 2.28 0.73
C TYR A 77 -7.16 2.67 1.77
N ARG A 78 -8.11 3.53 1.36
CA ARG A 78 -9.23 4.02 2.19
C ARG A 78 -8.90 4.91 3.41
N GLY A 79 -7.66 5.39 3.53
CA GLY A 79 -7.30 6.43 4.51
C GLY A 79 -7.18 5.85 5.90
#